data_AF-A0A953QKX9-F1
#
_entry.id   AF-A0A953QKX9-F1
#
_cell.length_a   1.000
_cell.length_b   1.000
_cell.length_c   1.000
_cell.angle_alpha   90.00
_cell.angle_beta   90.00
_cell.angle_gamma   90.00
#
_symmetry.space_group_name_H-M   'P 1'
#
loop_
_entity.id
_entity.type
_entity.pdbx_description
1 polymer ?
#
loop_
_entity_poly.entity_id
_entity_poly.type
_entity_poly.pdbx_seq_one_letter_code
_entity_poly.pdbx_strand_id
1 'polypeptide(L)'
;MRVAFLSPLPPAKSGIADYSAALLDHLSHFAEVETFTDRNFDPSRFDIAVYQLGNNPHHTFAYEAAIEHPGVVVMHEANLHHLIADLTIRRNNWDAYLKEVEINAGAGALAYALRYVRTLERGPDYDIPMLRSVLARSRAAIVHSA
;
A
#
# COMPACT_ATOMS: atom_id res chain seq x y z
N MET A 1 18.98 13.59 -8.98
CA MET A 1 17.63 13.30 -8.48
C MET A 1 17.77 12.46 -7.22
N ARG A 2 17.12 12.86 -6.13
CA ARG A 2 17.12 12.16 -4.84
C ARG A 2 15.77 11.47 -4.65
N VAL A 3 15.79 10.17 -4.42
CA VAL A 3 14.59 9.32 -4.33
C VAL A 3 14.49 8.70 -2.95
N ALA A 4 13.37 8.89 -2.27
CA ALA A 4 13.01 8.08 -1.11
C ALA A 4 12.36 6.79 -1.62
N PHE A 5 12.96 5.64 -1.30
CA PHE A 5 12.49 4.33 -1.76
C PHE A 5 11.95 3.53 -0.57
N LEU A 6 10.63 3.43 -0.48
CA LEU A 6 9.95 2.75 0.63
C LEU A 6 9.56 1.35 0.21
N SER A 7 10.20 0.35 0.83
CA SER A 7 9.97 -1.05 0.51
C SER A 7 10.37 -1.95 1.66
N PRO A 8 9.69 -3.08 1.88
CA PRO A 8 10.33 -4.20 2.56
C PRO A 8 11.67 -4.50 1.87
N LEU A 9 12.67 -4.81 2.67
CA LEU A 9 14.00 -5.21 2.21
C LEU A 9 14.44 -6.47 2.96
N PRO A 10 15.37 -7.26 2.41
CA PRO A 10 15.96 -8.38 3.14
C PRO A 10 16.47 -7.88 4.52
N PRO A 11 16.21 -8.62 5.62
CA PRO A 11 15.79 -10.02 5.70
C PRO A 11 14.26 -10.27 5.75
N ALA A 12 13.41 -9.31 5.38
CA ALA A 12 11.97 -9.56 5.31
C ALA A 12 11.67 -10.69 4.33
N LYS A 13 10.89 -11.69 4.76
CA LYS A 13 10.55 -12.88 3.95
C LYS A 13 9.43 -12.58 2.95
N SER A 14 9.74 -11.79 1.93
CA SER A 14 8.81 -11.39 0.87
C SER A 14 9.52 -11.36 -0.47
N GLY A 15 8.90 -11.88 -1.54
CA GLY A 15 9.46 -11.79 -2.88
C GLY A 15 9.68 -10.35 -3.36
N ILE A 16 8.90 -9.40 -2.84
CA ILE A 16 9.06 -7.96 -3.12
C ILE A 16 10.33 -7.42 -2.46
N ALA A 17 10.75 -7.98 -1.32
CA ALA A 17 12.00 -7.58 -0.67
C ALA A 17 13.22 -7.96 -1.53
N ASP A 18 13.26 -9.20 -2.02
CA ASP A 18 14.33 -9.67 -2.90
C ASP A 18 14.33 -8.90 -4.23
N TYR A 19 13.15 -8.69 -4.83
CA TYR A 19 13.01 -7.88 -6.05
C TYR A 19 13.50 -6.45 -5.85
N SER A 20 13.14 -5.82 -4.73
CA SER A 20 13.55 -4.46 -4.42
C SER A 20 15.05 -4.33 -4.23
N ALA A 21 15.70 -5.30 -3.58
CA ALA A 21 17.15 -5.35 -3.46
C ALA A 21 17.83 -5.43 -4.84
N ALA A 22 17.33 -6.28 -5.75
CA ALA A 22 17.84 -6.38 -7.11
C ALA A 22 17.62 -5.09 -7.94
N LEU A 23 16.46 -4.45 -7.77
CA LEU A 23 16.14 -3.19 -8.45
C LEU A 23 17.04 -2.04 -7.96
N LEU A 24 17.31 -1.96 -6.66
CA LEU A 24 18.10 -0.89 -6.05
C LEU A 24 19.54 -0.86 -6.57
N ASP A 25 20.15 -2.02 -6.79
CA ASP A 25 21.49 -2.15 -7.37
C ASP A 25 21.58 -1.39 -8.71
N HIS A 26 20.58 -1.59 -9.56
CA HIS A 26 20.52 -0.93 -10.87
C HIS A 26 20.10 0.54 -10.77
N LEU A 27 19.12 0.85 -9.91
CA LEU A 27 18.57 2.20 -9.76
C LEU A 27 19.61 3.20 -9.24
N SER A 28 20.56 2.74 -8.43
CA SER A 28 21.65 3.56 -7.88
C SER A 28 22.53 4.21 -8.95
N HIS A 29 22.58 3.65 -10.17
CA HIS A 29 23.31 4.23 -11.30
C HIS A 29 22.60 5.44 -11.95
N PHE A 30 21.32 5.64 -11.65
CA PHE A 30 20.49 6.68 -12.27
C PHE A 30 20.04 7.77 -11.29
N ALA A 31 20.03 7.49 -9.99
CA ALA A 31 19.59 8.42 -8.96
C ALA A 31 20.29 8.17 -7.61
N GLU A 32 20.31 9.20 -6.77
CA GLU A 32 20.67 9.04 -5.35
C GLU A 32 19.44 8.46 -4.64
N VAL A 33 19.52 7.20 -4.20
CA VAL A 33 18.40 6.49 -3.60
C VAL A 33 18.67 6.25 -2.11
N GLU A 34 17.76 6.70 -1.26
CA GLU A 34 17.75 6.38 0.17
C GLU A 34 16.56 5.46 0.45
N THR A 35 16.82 4.32 1.11
CA THR A 35 15.80 3.30 1.36
C THR A 35 15.21 3.42 2.75
N PHE A 36 13.91 3.20 2.86
CA PHE A 36 13.20 3.20 4.14
C PHE A 36 12.34 1.93 4.28
N THR A 37 12.43 1.31 5.45
CA THR A 37 11.60 0.15 5.86
C THR A 37 10.55 0.53 6.90
N ASP A 38 10.37 1.84 7.12
CA ASP A 38 9.35 2.43 7.96
C ASP A 38 8.85 3.75 7.30
N ARG A 39 7.99 4.49 8.00
CA ARG A 39 7.46 5.78 7.52
C ARG A 39 8.25 7.00 7.98
N ASN A 40 9.40 6.81 8.64
CA ASN A 40 10.16 7.89 9.27
C ASN A 40 11.15 8.49 8.28
N PHE A 41 10.65 9.28 7.34
CA PHE A 41 11.48 10.05 6.41
C PHE A 41 11.01 11.49 6.30
N ASP A 42 11.93 12.40 5.98
CA ASP A 42 11.60 13.79 5.68
C ASP A 42 11.41 13.94 4.16
N PRO A 43 10.17 14.06 3.66
CA PRO A 43 9.91 14.14 2.22
C PRO A 43 10.54 15.39 1.57
N SER A 44 10.86 16.44 2.34
CA SER A 44 11.47 17.66 1.79
C SER A 44 12.93 17.47 1.33
N ARG A 45 13.58 16.38 1.76
CA ARG A 45 14.94 16.01 1.35
C ARG A 45 15.00 15.35 -0.04
N PHE A 46 13.86 14.96 -0.60
CA PHE A 46 13.76 14.15 -1.81
C PHE A 46 12.94 14.83 -2.89
N ASP A 47 13.28 14.56 -4.15
CA ASP A 47 12.52 15.06 -5.30
C ASP A 47 11.21 14.27 -5.49
N ILE A 48 11.24 12.97 -5.13
CA ILE A 48 10.12 12.05 -5.22
C ILE A 48 10.26 10.90 -4.23
N ALA A 49 9.13 10.39 -3.73
CA ALA A 49 9.04 9.14 -2.99
C ALA A 49 8.42 8.04 -3.87
N VAL A 50 8.98 6.83 -3.80
CA VAL A 50 8.53 5.64 -4.51
C VAL A 50 8.15 4.57 -3.48
N TYR A 51 6.92 4.09 -3.55
CA TYR A 51 6.34 3.15 -2.57
C TYR A 51 6.09 1.79 -3.21
N GLN A 52 6.75 0.74 -2.72
CA GLN A 52 6.52 -0.63 -3.17
C GLN A 52 5.34 -1.22 -2.38
N LEU A 53 4.24 -1.56 -3.05
CA LEU A 53 3.00 -2.02 -2.41
C LEU A 53 2.64 -3.44 -2.87
N GLY A 54 2.41 -4.32 -1.89
CA GLY A 54 1.86 -5.66 -2.06
C GLY A 54 0.76 -5.95 -1.03
N ASN A 55 0.02 -7.04 -1.20
CA ASN A 55 -1.20 -7.32 -0.43
C ASN A 55 -0.94 -8.01 0.91
N ASN A 56 0.04 -7.53 1.67
CA ASN A 56 0.44 -8.14 2.92
C ASN A 56 0.96 -7.09 3.93
N PRO A 57 1.01 -7.40 5.24
CA PRO A 57 1.34 -6.43 6.28
C PRO A 57 2.72 -5.78 6.15
N HIS A 58 3.68 -6.38 5.44
CA HIS A 58 5.01 -5.80 5.28
C HIS A 58 4.97 -4.45 4.57
N HIS A 59 3.92 -4.14 3.82
CA HIS A 59 3.78 -2.89 3.07
C HIS A 59 2.98 -1.81 3.82
N THR A 60 2.56 -2.07 5.05
CA THR A 60 1.74 -1.14 5.85
C THR A 60 2.37 0.25 5.96
N PHE A 61 3.66 0.32 6.31
CA PHE A 61 4.38 1.59 6.43
C PHE A 61 4.47 2.35 5.09
N ALA A 62 4.68 1.64 3.98
CA ALA A 62 4.80 2.24 2.66
C ALA A 62 3.44 2.76 2.19
N TYR A 63 2.36 2.03 2.45
CA TYR A 63 0.99 2.47 2.16
C TYR A 63 0.63 3.72 2.96
N GLU A 64 0.86 3.72 4.27
CA GLU A 64 0.59 4.87 5.14
C GLU A 64 1.37 6.11 4.68
N ALA A 65 2.66 5.95 4.39
CA ALA A 65 3.50 7.03 3.86
C ALA A 65 3.01 7.54 2.50
N ALA A 66 2.49 6.68 1.62
CA ALA A 66 1.91 7.08 0.32
C ALA A 66 0.60 7.87 0.47
N ILE A 67 -0.20 7.56 1.50
CA ILE A 67 -1.41 8.33 1.84
C ILE A 67 -1.03 9.71 2.38
N GLU A 68 -0.04 9.78 3.27
CA GLU A 68 0.42 11.01 3.90
C GLU A 68 1.12 11.93 2.89
N HIS A 69 2.02 11.38 2.07
CA HIS A 69 2.89 12.10 1.15
C HIS A 69 2.72 11.59 -0.30
N PRO A 70 2.03 12.34 -1.18
CA PRO A 70 1.85 11.95 -2.58
C PRO A 70 3.18 11.70 -3.33
N GLY A 71 3.35 10.47 -3.82
CA GLY A 71 4.50 10.07 -4.64
C GLY A 71 4.12 9.05 -5.71
N VAL A 72 5.06 8.21 -6.13
CA VAL A 72 4.83 7.14 -7.11
C VAL A 72 4.59 5.84 -6.37
N VAL A 73 3.49 5.15 -6.67
CA VAL A 73 3.25 3.81 -6.14
C VAL A 73 3.62 2.77 -7.18
N VAL A 74 4.31 1.72 -6.73
CA VAL A 74 4.64 0.54 -7.52
C VAL A 74 3.79 -0.60 -6.98
N MET A 75 2.83 -1.01 -7.78
CA MET A 75 1.85 -2.03 -7.46
C MET A 75 2.37 -3.40 -7.89
N HIS A 76 2.61 -4.27 -6.93
CA HIS A 76 3.00 -5.67 -7.17
C HIS A 76 1.80 -6.62 -7.29
N GLU A 77 0.61 -6.15 -6.91
CA GLU A 77 -0.63 -6.91 -6.94
C GLU A 77 -1.80 -6.00 -7.32
N ALA A 78 -2.78 -6.53 -8.05
CA ALA A 78 -3.99 -5.81 -8.46
C ALA A 78 -5.08 -5.78 -7.37
N ASN A 79 -4.79 -6.26 -6.16
CA ASN A 79 -5.70 -6.28 -5.03
C ASN A 79 -4.91 -6.02 -3.75
N LEU A 80 -5.34 -5.05 -2.94
CA LEU A 80 -4.72 -4.67 -1.66
C LEU A 80 -5.65 -4.94 -0.45
N HIS A 81 -6.70 -5.74 -0.62
CA HIS A 81 -7.71 -5.91 0.42
C HIS A 81 -7.15 -6.49 1.72
N HIS A 82 -6.27 -7.49 1.66
CA HIS A 82 -5.63 -8.03 2.86
C HIS A 82 -4.75 -6.97 3.55
N LEU A 83 -3.99 -6.19 2.79
CA LEU A 83 -3.24 -5.05 3.34
C LEU A 83 -4.17 -4.05 4.05
N ILE A 84 -5.30 -3.69 3.45
CA ILE A 84 -6.28 -2.79 4.07
C ILE A 84 -6.91 -3.42 5.32
N ALA A 85 -7.26 -4.70 5.29
CA ALA A 85 -7.79 -5.41 6.46
C ALA A 85 -6.76 -5.43 7.61
N ASP A 86 -5.47 -5.55 7.30
CA ASP A 86 -4.38 -5.42 8.28
C ASP A 86 -4.27 -3.99 8.84
N LEU A 87 -4.39 -2.96 8.00
CA LEU A 87 -4.36 -1.55 8.40
C LEU A 87 -5.60 -1.11 9.20
N THR A 88 -6.71 -1.85 9.10
CA THR A 88 -8.01 -1.43 9.66
C THR A 88 -8.54 -2.45 10.67
N ILE A 89 -9.11 -3.56 10.21
CA ILE A 89 -9.73 -4.61 11.03
C ILE A 89 -8.77 -5.13 12.10
N ARG A 90 -7.53 -5.51 11.73
CA ARG A 90 -6.56 -6.03 12.70
C ARG A 90 -6.11 -4.98 13.72
N ARG A 91 -6.27 -3.69 13.41
CA ARG A 91 -6.05 -2.56 14.32
C ARG A 91 -7.34 -2.10 15.02
N ASN A 92 -8.41 -2.91 14.96
CA ASN A 92 -9.74 -2.63 15.51
C ASN A 92 -10.40 -1.34 14.98
N ASN A 93 -9.96 -0.84 13.82
CA ASN A 93 -10.51 0.34 13.17
C ASN A 93 -11.47 -0.03 12.04
N TRP A 94 -12.63 -0.54 12.43
CA TRP A 94 -13.65 -1.00 11.49
C TRP A 94 -14.33 0.11 10.69
N ASP A 95 -14.43 1.31 11.27
CA ASP A 95 -15.06 2.44 10.57
C ASP A 95 -14.19 2.85 9.37
N ALA A 96 -12.86 2.79 9.51
CA ALA A 96 -11.94 2.95 8.39
C ALA A 96 -12.10 1.84 7.34
N TYR A 97 -12.27 0.58 7.76
CA TYR A 97 -12.52 -0.53 6.83
C TYR A 97 -13.79 -0.31 6.00
N LEU A 98 -14.89 0.04 6.67
CA LEU A 98 -16.18 0.28 6.01
C LEU A 98 -16.11 1.46 5.04
N LYS A 99 -15.38 2.51 5.41
CA LYS A 99 -15.12 3.64 4.52
C LYS A 99 -14.33 3.21 3.27
N GLU A 100 -13.31 2.36 3.40
CA GLU A 100 -12.58 1.83 2.25
C GLU A 100 -13.48 0.94 1.36
N VAL A 101 -14.35 0.12 1.94
CA VAL A 101 -15.37 -0.64 1.19
C VAL A 101 -16.25 0.30 0.37
N GLU A 102 -16.77 1.37 0.99
CA GLU A 102 -17.61 2.35 0.31
C GLU A 102 -16.85 3.05 -0.83
N ILE A 103 -15.63 3.51 -0.57
CA ILE A 103 -14.80 4.16 -1.59
C ILE A 103 -14.60 3.23 -2.78
N ASN A 104 -14.30 1.95 -2.53
CA ASN A 104 -13.88 1.01 -3.58
C ASN A 104 -15.05 0.36 -4.34
N ALA A 105 -16.19 0.14 -3.68
CA ALA A 105 -17.32 -0.63 -4.22
C ALA A 105 -18.70 0.03 -4.04
N GLY A 106 -18.77 1.22 -3.46
CA GLY A 106 -19.97 2.04 -3.35
C GLY A 106 -20.91 1.69 -2.18
N ALA A 107 -22.01 2.44 -2.07
CA ALA A 107 -22.95 2.37 -0.95
C ALA A 107 -23.62 0.99 -0.78
N GLY A 108 -23.83 0.24 -1.86
CA GLY A 108 -24.38 -1.12 -1.80
C GLY A 108 -23.44 -2.10 -1.07
N ALA A 109 -22.15 -2.05 -1.39
CA ALA A 109 -21.13 -2.85 -0.71
C ALA A 109 -20.97 -2.44 0.76
N LEU A 110 -21.05 -1.13 1.05
CA LEU A 110 -21.08 -0.63 2.43
C LEU A 110 -22.26 -1.19 3.22
N ALA A 111 -23.48 -1.14 2.67
CA ALA A 111 -24.68 -1.66 3.33
C ALA A 111 -24.56 -3.17 3.62
N TYR A 112 -24.00 -3.93 2.67
CA TYR A 112 -23.69 -5.34 2.87
C TYR A 112 -22.65 -5.55 3.97
N ALA A 113 -21.54 -4.82 3.94
CA ALA A 113 -20.46 -4.94 4.92
C ALA A 113 -20.92 -4.58 6.34
N LEU A 114 -21.75 -3.53 6.49
CA LEU A 114 -22.38 -3.17 7.76
C LEU A 114 -23.26 -4.30 8.32
N ARG A 115 -24.04 -4.96 7.45
CA ARG A 115 -24.98 -6.00 7.87
C ARG A 115 -24.31 -7.32 8.22
N TYR A 116 -23.28 -7.72 7.48
CA TYR A 116 -22.72 -9.08 7.57
C TYR A 116 -21.26 -9.14 8.00
N VAL A 117 -20.43 -8.19 7.55
CA VAL A 117 -18.98 -8.24 7.80
C VAL A 117 -18.67 -7.65 9.17
N ARG A 118 -19.29 -6.52 9.52
CA ARG A 118 -19.14 -5.86 10.82
C ARG A 118 -19.70 -6.69 11.97
N THR A 119 -20.75 -7.45 11.72
CA THR A 119 -21.39 -8.37 12.69
C THR A 119 -20.70 -9.73 12.77
N LEU A 120 -19.66 -9.96 11.95
CA LEU A 120 -18.90 -11.21 11.86
C LEU A 120 -19.73 -12.42 11.40
N GLU A 121 -20.92 -12.21 10.85
CA GLU A 121 -21.71 -13.26 10.21
C GLU A 121 -21.04 -13.77 8.93
N ARG A 122 -20.26 -12.91 8.26
CA ARG A 122 -19.46 -13.24 7.07
C ARG A 122 -18.10 -12.55 7.13
N GLY A 123 -17.12 -13.12 6.43
CA GLY A 123 -15.81 -12.49 6.25
C GLY A 123 -15.85 -11.32 5.25
N PRO A 124 -14.76 -10.53 5.18
CA PRO A 124 -14.55 -9.53 4.14
C PRO A 124 -14.76 -10.08 2.72
N ASP A 125 -15.36 -9.27 1.86
CA ASP A 125 -15.48 -9.57 0.43
C ASP A 125 -14.18 -9.22 -0.29
N TYR A 126 -13.27 -10.21 -0.36
CA TYR A 126 -11.92 -10.02 -0.91
C TYR A 126 -11.89 -9.81 -2.44
N ASP A 127 -13.03 -9.86 -3.13
CA ASP A 127 -13.12 -9.49 -4.55
C ASP A 127 -13.06 -7.95 -4.74
N ILE A 128 -13.22 -7.16 -3.67
CA ILE A 128 -13.06 -5.71 -3.71
C ILE A 128 -11.56 -5.36 -3.71
N PRO A 129 -10.98 -4.75 -4.77
CA PRO A 129 -9.52 -4.63 -4.87
C PRO A 129 -8.86 -3.64 -3.90
N MET A 130 -9.61 -2.75 -3.28
CA MET A 130 -9.10 -1.74 -2.32
C MET A 130 -7.97 -0.82 -2.83
N LEU A 131 -7.99 -0.46 -4.12
CA LEU A 131 -6.93 0.35 -4.75
C LEU A 131 -7.22 1.86 -4.79
N ARG A 132 -8.48 2.27 -4.73
CA ARG A 132 -8.88 3.64 -5.14
C ARG A 132 -8.25 4.72 -4.28
N SER A 133 -8.19 4.54 -2.96
CA SER A 133 -7.69 5.55 -2.03
C SER A 133 -6.21 5.88 -2.29
N VAL A 134 -5.38 4.85 -2.44
CA VAL A 134 -3.95 5.05 -2.72
C VAL A 134 -3.72 5.58 -4.13
N LEU A 135 -4.44 5.07 -5.14
CA LEU A 135 -4.30 5.55 -6.52
C LEU A 135 -4.73 7.02 -6.67
N ALA A 136 -5.82 7.43 -6.00
CA ALA A 136 -6.30 8.82 -6.02
C ALA A 136 -5.33 9.80 -5.34
N ARG A 137 -4.52 9.31 -4.39
CA ARG A 137 -3.53 10.12 -3.66
C ARG A 137 -2.17 10.15 -4.37
N SER A 138 -1.89 9.19 -5.23
CA SER A 138 -0.60 9.02 -5.90
C SER A 138 -0.41 10.02 -7.04
N ARG A 139 0.84 10.45 -7.25
CA ARG A 139 1.24 11.28 -8.41
C ARG A 139 1.33 10.46 -9.69
N ALA A 140 1.69 9.19 -9.57
CA ALA A 140 1.68 8.20 -10.65
C ALA A 140 1.63 6.78 -10.07
N ALA A 141 1.22 5.83 -10.90
CA ALA A 141 1.25 4.41 -10.56
C ALA A 141 2.06 3.64 -11.62
N ILE A 142 2.93 2.75 -11.15
CA ILE A 142 3.61 1.75 -11.95
C ILE A 142 2.98 0.41 -11.58
N VAL A 143 2.55 -0.35 -12.58
CA VAL A 143 1.99 -1.69 -12.39
C VAL A 143 2.91 -2.69 -13.06
N HIS A 144 3.26 -3.76 -12.37
CA HIS A 144 3.97 -4.89 -12.96
C HIS A 144 3.60 -6.16 -12.20
N SER A 145 3.81 -7.31 -12.82
CA SER A 145 3.42 -8.60 -12.25
C SER A 145 1.91 -8.73 -11.97
N ALA A 146 1.08 -8.02 -12.75
CA ALA A 146 -0.38 -8.03 -12.64
C ALA A 146 -1.02 -9.30 -13.22
#